data_AF-W1YP54-F1
#
_entry.id   AF-W1YP54-F1
#
_cell.length_a   1.000
_cell.length_b   1.000
_cell.length_c   1.000
_cell.angle_alpha   90.00
_cell.angle_beta   90.00
_cell.angle_gamma   90.00
#
_symmetry.space_group_name_H-M   'P 1'
#
loop_
_entity.id
_entity.type
_entity.pdbx_description
1 polymer ?
#
loop_
_entity_poly.entity_id
_entity_poly.type
_entity_poly.pdbx_seq_one_letter_code
_entity_poly.pdbx_strand_id
1 'polypeptide(L)' 'CIHNGYMAQYITSNAAPRNVYSTMLQKGFKKTDIKALFQSSGTFHTRSKNALQIAIVDEAHRLREKSGMF' A
#
# COMPACT_ATOMS: atom_id res chain seq x y z
N CYS A 1 2.00 8.50 -3.50
CA CYS A 1 2.26 9.91 -3.88
C CYS A 1 1.51 10.79 -2.90
N ILE A 2 2.19 11.70 -2.22
CA ILE A 2 1.53 12.72 -1.37
C ILE A 2 1.35 13.93 -2.30
N HIS A 3 0.12 14.25 -2.64
CA HIS A 3 -0.20 15.44 -3.43
C HIS A 3 -1.38 16.13 -2.75
N ASN A 4 -1.25 17.42 -2.45
CA ASN A 4 -2.30 18.26 -1.86
C ASN A 4 -2.94 17.71 -0.56
N GLY A 5 -2.14 17.09 0.32
CA GLY A 5 -2.62 16.57 1.62
C GLY A 5 -3.31 15.20 1.56
N TYR A 6 -3.38 14.57 0.38
CA TYR A 6 -3.91 13.20 0.24
C TYR A 6 -2.80 12.16 0.31
N MET A 7 -3.03 11.10 1.08
CA MET A 7 -2.17 9.93 1.15
C MET A 7 -2.72 8.81 0.27
N ALA A 8 -1.96 8.44 -0.76
CA ALA A 8 -2.20 7.19 -1.50
C ALA A 8 -1.48 6.00 -0.85
N GLN A 9 -2.12 4.84 -0.86
CA GLN A 9 -1.53 3.57 -0.47
C GLN A 9 -1.44 2.63 -1.68
N TYR A 10 -0.23 2.19 -2.00
CA TYR A 10 0.06 1.18 -3.00
C TYR A 10 -0.01 -0.20 -2.34
N ILE A 11 -0.97 -1.01 -2.80
CA ILE A 11 -1.32 -2.30 -2.24
C ILE A 11 -0.79 -3.37 -3.18
N THR A 12 0.22 -4.11 -2.74
CA THR A 12 0.77 -5.24 -3.50
C THR A 12 1.25 -6.33 -2.53
N SER A 13 1.07 -7.59 -2.92
CA SER A 13 1.66 -8.75 -2.24
C SER A 13 3.05 -9.10 -2.78
N ASN A 14 3.49 -8.46 -3.86
CA ASN A 14 4.75 -8.75 -4.52
C ASN A 14 5.88 -7.86 -3.99
N ALA A 15 6.96 -8.48 -3.51
CA ALA A 15 8.13 -7.78 -3.00
C ALA A 15 8.98 -7.13 -4.10
N ALA A 16 9.02 -7.71 -5.30
CA ALA A 16 9.86 -7.21 -6.40
C ALA A 16 9.50 -5.76 -6.82
N PRO A 17 8.26 -5.43 -7.21
CA PRO A 17 7.89 -4.05 -7.57
C PRO A 17 8.02 -3.11 -6.37
N ARG A 18 7.68 -3.57 -5.15
CA ARG A 18 7.88 -2.79 -3.92
C ARG A 18 9.33 -2.35 -3.73
N ASN A 19 10.29 -3.26 -3.89
CA ASN A 19 11.71 -2.98 -3.70
C ASN A 19 12.24 -2.02 -4.78
N VAL A 20 11.84 -2.24 -6.02
CA VAL A 20 12.20 -1.41 -7.17
C VAL A 20 11.69 0.01 -6.99
N TYR A 21 10.40 0.19 -6.69
CA TYR A 21 9.82 1.51 -6.44
C TYR A 21 10.34 2.17 -5.15
N SER A 22 10.58 1.39 -4.10
CA SER A 22 11.17 1.93 -2.86
C SER A 22 12.55 2.53 -3.13
N THR A 23 13.38 1.84 -3.92
CA THR A 23 14.72 2.31 -4.32
C THR A 23 14.62 3.57 -5.18
N MET A 24 13.69 3.60 -6.14
CA MET A 24 13.49 4.77 -6.99
C MET A 24 13.02 6.00 -6.21
N LEU A 25 12.08 5.83 -5.27
CA LEU A 25 11.51 6.92 -4.48
C LEU A 25 12.47 7.43 -3.39
N GLN A 26 13.42 6.62 -2.95
CA GLN A 26 14.37 6.98 -1.88
C GLN A 26 15.24 8.19 -2.22
N LYS A 27 15.38 8.53 -3.50
CA LYS A 27 16.13 9.71 -3.97
C LYS A 27 15.46 11.05 -3.65
N GLY A 28 14.16 11.05 -3.33
CA GLY A 28 13.41 12.29 -3.09
C GLY A 28 12.45 12.25 -1.90
N PHE A 29 12.30 11.11 -1.23
CA PHE A 29 11.36 10.92 -0.12
C PHE A 29 12.01 10.26 1.09
N LYS A 30 11.49 10.55 2.27
CA LYS A 30 11.94 9.91 3.51
C LYS A 30 11.54 8.43 3.50
N LYS A 31 12.37 7.58 4.13
CA LYS A 31 12.09 6.14 4.27
C LYS A 31 10.73 5.88 4.94
N THR A 32 10.33 6.73 5.89
CA THR A 32 9.04 6.65 6.59
C THR A 32 7.86 6.82 5.63
N ASP A 33 7.95 7.79 4.72
CA ASP A 33 6.86 8.12 3.79
C ASP A 33 6.72 7.03 2.73
N ILE A 34 7.85 6.50 2.27
CA ILE A 34 7.90 5.35 1.36
C ILE A 34 7.31 4.11 2.04
N LYS A 35 7.66 3.86 3.32
CA LYS A 35 7.09 2.74 4.07
C LYS A 35 5.58 2.89 4.27
N ALA A 36 5.10 4.12 4.51
CA ALA A 36 3.68 4.41 4.66
C ALA A 36 2.92 4.20 3.33
N LEU A 37 3.54 4.52 2.19
CA LEU A 37 3.00 4.32 0.85
C LEU A 37 2.72 2.85 0.54
N PHE A 38 3.58 1.91 0.94
CA PHE A 38 3.41 0.50 0.58
C PHE A 38 2.72 -0.31 1.68
N GLN A 39 1.52 -0.84 1.41
CA GLN A 39 0.75 -1.65 2.36
C GLN A 39 0.43 -3.05 1.82
N SER A 40 0.27 -4.02 2.71
CA SER A 40 -0.23 -5.35 2.34
C SER A 40 -1.75 -5.42 2.48
N SER A 41 -2.38 -6.22 1.63
CA SER A 41 -3.85 -6.38 1.59
C SER A 41 -4.44 -6.87 2.93
N GLY A 42 -3.70 -7.68 3.68
CA GLY A 42 -4.17 -8.23 4.96
C GLY A 42 -4.39 -7.20 6.06
N THR A 43 -3.82 -5.99 5.95
CA THR A 43 -3.96 -4.94 6.97
C THR A 43 -5.26 -4.14 6.87
N PHE A 44 -6.05 -4.32 5.81
CA PHE A 44 -7.26 -3.53 5.58
C PHE A 44 -8.50 -4.11 6.26
N HIS A 45 -8.51 -5.40 6.61
CA HIS A 45 -9.67 -6.06 7.25
C HIS A 45 -10.00 -5.50 8.64
N THR A 46 -9.03 -4.89 9.31
CA THR A 46 -9.20 -4.31 10.65
C THR A 46 -9.41 -2.80 10.63
N ARG A 47 -9.41 -2.16 9.45
CA ARG A 47 -9.58 -0.72 9.33
C ARG A 47 -11.05 -0.33 9.30
N SER A 48 -11.33 0.87 9.79
CA SER A 48 -12.66 1.47 9.68
C SER A 48 -13.04 1.73 8.23
N LYS A 49 -14.36 1.75 7.98
CA LYS A 49 -14.93 2.14 6.69
C LYS A 49 -14.44 3.55 6.32
N ASN A 50 -14.08 3.75 5.05
CA ASN A 50 -13.56 5.02 4.51
C ASN A 50 -12.23 5.50 5.13
N ALA A 51 -11.46 4.61 5.79
CA ALA A 51 -10.14 4.96 6.34
C ALA A 51 -9.06 5.24 5.27
N LEU A 52 -9.32 4.95 3.99
CA LEU A 52 -8.40 5.18 2.89
C LEU A 52 -8.89 6.35 2.05
N GLN A 53 -7.99 7.30 1.79
CA GLN A 53 -8.26 8.38 0.84
C GLN A 53 -8.10 7.87 -0.59
N ILE A 54 -6.98 7.20 -0.89
CA ILE A 54 -6.65 6.68 -2.21
C ILE A 54 -5.97 5.31 -2.06
N ALA A 55 -6.47 4.31 -2.79
CA ALA A 55 -5.89 2.97 -2.87
C ALA A 55 -5.51 2.63 -4.32
N ILE A 56 -4.26 2.27 -4.54
CA ILE A 56 -3.75 1.77 -5.81
C ILE A 56 -3.47 0.29 -5.61
N VAL A 57 -4.27 -0.57 -6.25
CA VAL A 57 -4.14 -2.03 -6.10
C VAL A 57 -3.45 -2.61 -7.31
N ASP A 58 -2.30 -3.23 -7.07
CA ASP A 58 -1.57 -3.99 -8.07
C ASP A 58 -1.96 -5.46 -8.00
N GLU A 59 -2.02 -6.13 -9.15
CA GLU A 59 -2.46 -7.52 -9.27
C GLU A 59 -3.78 -7.79 -8.52
N ALA A 60 -4.78 -6.93 -8.73
CA ALA A 60 -6.03 -6.94 -7.95
C ALA A 60 -6.76 -8.28 -7.97
N HIS A 61 -6.60 -9.06 -9.05
CA HIS A 61 -7.15 -10.41 -9.17
C HIS A 61 -6.55 -11.42 -8.17
N ARG A 62 -5.43 -11.08 -7.51
CA ARG A 62 -4.80 -11.89 -6.45
C ARG A 62 -5.30 -11.53 -5.06
N LEU A 63 -6.11 -10.49 -4.92
CA LEU A 63 -6.73 -10.17 -3.65
C LEU A 63 -7.63 -11.34 -3.24
N ARG A 64 -7.42 -11.80 -2.00
CA ARG A 64 -8.26 -12.82 -1.38
C ARG A 64 -9.17 -12.11 -0.39
N GLU A 65 -10.42 -12.53 -0.37
CA GLU A 65 -11.26 -12.32 0.80
C GLU A 65 -10.56 -12.95 2.02
N LYS A 66 -10.65 -12.33 3.20
CA LYS A 66 -10.09 -12.94 4.42
C LYS A 66 -10.93 -14.18 4.73
N SER A 67 -10.54 -15.32 4.18
CA SER A 67 -11.05 -16.63 4.61
C SER A 67 -10.50 -16.88 6.01
N GLY A 68 -11.35 -16.72 7.02
CA GLY A 68 -10.95 -16.85 8.42
C GLY A 68 -10.36 -18.22 8.74
N MET A 69 -9.11 -18.22 9.20
CA MET A 69 -8.78 -18.82 10.50
C MET A 69 -8.25 -17.64 11.34
N PHE A 70 -8.80 -17.45 12.54
CA PHE A 70 -8.75 -16.28 13.44
C PHE A 70 -9.76 -15.15 13.14
#